data_AF-A0A5C9E7Z3-F1
#
_entry.id   AF-A0A5C9E7Z3-F1
#
_cell.length_a   1.000
_cell.length_b   1.000
_cell.length_c   1.000
_cell.angle_alpha   90.00
_cell.angle_beta   90.00
_cell.angle_gamma   90.00
#
_symmetry.space_group_name_H-M   'P 1'
#
loop_
_entity.id
_entity.type
_entity.pdbx_description
1 polymer ?
#
loop_
_entity_poly.entity_id
_entity_poly.type
_entity_poly.pdbx_seq_one_letter_code
_entity_poly.pdbx_strand_id
1 'polypeptide(L)'
;MEIASLQTPFKKMFSRWDDSPNDQQFYVKIFFAFISSLLCALGGLPFAGIRGLMFGVFVYILSLYVIVYLLEIDPETLGGRQKLITNTLPSYLLLWVLLWTLFYAFLIPPGIITNLNP
;
A
#
# COMPACT_ATOMS: atom_id res chain seq x y z
N MET A 1 11.17 12.29 -19.49
CA MET A 1 10.44 11.53 -20.51
C MET A 1 9.87 10.19 -19.99
N GLU A 2 10.15 9.76 -18.76
CA GLU A 2 9.65 8.46 -18.25
C GLU A 2 8.36 8.52 -17.40
N ILE A 3 8.05 9.66 -16.76
CA ILE A 3 6.85 9.78 -15.91
C ILE A 3 5.57 9.65 -16.73
N ALA A 4 5.53 10.26 -17.93
CA ALA A 4 4.38 10.21 -18.83
C ALA A 4 3.98 8.76 -19.20
N SER A 5 4.97 7.86 -19.33
CA SER A 5 4.73 6.46 -19.67
C SER A 5 4.10 5.66 -18.52
N LEU A 6 4.37 6.02 -17.26
CA LEU A 6 3.78 5.37 -16.09
C LEU A 6 2.43 5.99 -15.71
N GLN A 7 2.23 7.27 -16.02
CA GLN A 7 0.97 7.96 -15.81
C GLN A 7 -0.17 7.32 -16.61
N THR A 8 0.04 6.95 -17.88
CA THR A 8 -1.02 6.39 -18.74
C THR A 8 -1.65 5.09 -18.20
N PRO A 9 -0.87 4.05 -17.81
CA PRO A 9 -1.46 2.83 -17.27
C PRO A 9 -2.06 3.02 -15.87
N PHE A 10 -1.42 3.79 -14.99
CA PHE A 10 -1.96 4.04 -13.65
C PHE A 10 -3.26 4.84 -13.70
N LYS A 11 -3.29 5.95 -14.46
CA LYS A 11 -4.53 6.71 -14.67
C LYS A 11 -5.61 5.83 -15.26
N LYS A 12 -5.30 4.98 -16.26
CA LYS A 12 -6.28 4.05 -16.84
C LYS A 12 -6.78 2.99 -15.85
N MET A 13 -5.93 2.51 -14.94
CA MET A 13 -6.32 1.52 -13.93
C MET A 13 -7.25 2.12 -12.87
N PHE A 14 -7.03 3.39 -12.48
CA PHE A 14 -7.79 4.08 -11.46
C PHE A 14 -8.80 5.11 -12.00
N SER A 15 -8.97 5.18 -13.33
CA SER A 15 -9.88 6.15 -13.98
C SER A 15 -11.34 5.89 -13.64
N ARG A 16 -11.67 4.68 -13.17
CA ARG A 16 -13.03 4.33 -12.73
C ARG A 16 -13.51 5.19 -11.56
N TRP A 17 -12.59 5.76 -10.77
CA TRP A 17 -12.91 6.57 -9.59
C TRP A 17 -12.54 8.03 -9.75
N ASP A 18 -12.28 8.49 -10.99
CA ASP A 18 -11.88 9.88 -11.28
C ASP A 18 -12.96 10.90 -10.85
N ASP A 19 -14.22 10.47 -10.81
CA ASP A 19 -15.36 11.29 -10.36
C ASP A 19 -15.28 11.66 -8.87
N SER A 20 -14.49 10.95 -8.07
CA SER A 20 -14.34 11.14 -6.63
C SER A 20 -12.87 10.98 -6.21
N PRO A 21 -12.12 12.10 -6.08
CA PRO A 21 -10.72 12.06 -5.65
C PRO A 21 -10.50 11.33 -4.33
N ASN A 22 -11.51 11.36 -3.45
CA ASN A 22 -11.46 10.67 -2.17
C ASN A 22 -11.54 9.15 -2.31
N ASP A 23 -12.38 8.65 -3.22
CA ASP A 23 -12.46 7.22 -3.51
C ASP A 23 -11.21 6.76 -4.27
N GLN A 24 -10.75 7.55 -5.25
CA GLN A 24 -9.58 7.24 -6.04
C GLN A 24 -8.33 7.08 -5.16
N GLN A 25 -8.06 8.01 -4.22
CA GLN A 25 -6.94 7.85 -3.28
C GLN A 25 -7.08 6.60 -2.40
N PHE A 26 -8.32 6.25 -2.03
CA PHE A 26 -8.59 5.12 -1.15
C PHE A 26 -8.28 3.80 -1.85
N TYR A 27 -8.74 3.62 -3.10
CA TYR A 27 -8.44 2.43 -3.89
C TYR A 27 -6.96 2.29 -4.25
N VAL A 28 -6.28 3.40 -4.54
CA VAL A 28 -4.82 3.38 -4.73
C VAL A 28 -4.13 2.86 -3.47
N LYS A 29 -4.49 3.38 -2.28
CA LYS A 29 -3.92 2.91 -1.02
C LYS A 29 -4.24 1.46 -0.71
N ILE A 30 -5.44 0.98 -1.02
CA ILE A 30 -5.80 -0.46 -0.92
C ILE A 30 -4.87 -1.30 -1.80
N PHE A 31 -4.65 -0.90 -3.05
CA PHE A 31 -3.78 -1.61 -3.98
C PHE A 31 -2.34 -1.72 -3.44
N PHE A 32 -1.80 -0.61 -2.92
CA PHE A 32 -0.47 -0.61 -2.28
C PHE A 32 -0.42 -1.43 -0.99
N ALA A 33 -1.47 -1.41 -0.16
CA ALA A 33 -1.57 -2.26 1.03
C ALA A 33 -1.56 -3.74 0.66
N PHE A 34 -2.30 -4.13 -0.38
CA PHE A 34 -2.34 -5.51 -0.86
C PHE A 34 -0.98 -5.98 -1.37
N ILE A 35 -0.32 -5.21 -2.25
CA ILE A 35 0.99 -5.58 -2.79
C ILE A 35 2.04 -5.66 -1.69
N SER A 36 2.10 -4.67 -0.82
CA SER A 36 3.11 -4.64 0.25
C SER A 36 2.91 -5.74 1.28
N SER A 37 1.67 -6.05 1.67
CA SER A 37 1.40 -7.17 2.58
C SER A 37 1.78 -8.51 1.97
N LEU A 38 1.52 -8.70 0.67
CA LEU A 38 1.95 -9.90 -0.06
C LEU A 38 3.48 -10.01 -0.09
N LEU A 39 4.18 -8.91 -0.39
CA LEU A 39 5.65 -8.89 -0.38
C LEU A 39 6.23 -9.17 1.01
N CYS A 40 5.65 -8.59 2.07
CA CYS A 40 6.07 -8.89 3.45
C CYS A 40 5.87 -10.36 3.80
N ALA A 41 4.75 -10.96 3.39
CA ALA A 41 4.46 -12.36 3.66
C ALA A 41 5.40 -13.30 2.88
N LEU A 42 5.61 -13.04 1.58
CA LEU A 42 6.52 -13.81 0.73
C LEU A 42 7.98 -13.68 1.18
N GLY A 43 8.37 -12.49 1.65
CA GLY A 43 9.70 -12.28 2.21
C GLY A 43 9.92 -13.06 3.50
N GLY A 44 8.87 -13.29 4.30
CA GLY A 44 8.91 -14.12 5.51
C GLY A 44 9.68 -13.46 6.65
N LEU A 45 10.66 -14.19 7.22
CA LEU A 45 11.39 -13.79 8.42
C LEU A 45 12.08 -12.41 8.37
N PRO A 46 12.69 -11.95 7.25
CA PRO A 46 13.30 -10.63 7.15
C PRO A 46 12.33 -9.47 7.41
N PHE A 47 11.04 -9.67 7.13
CA PHE A 47 10.00 -8.67 7.36
C PHE A 47 9.26 -8.89 8.68
N ALA A 48 9.60 -9.89 9.49
CA ALA A 48 8.96 -10.11 10.78
C ALA A 48 9.17 -8.91 11.74
N GLY A 49 8.13 -8.58 12.50
CA GLY A 49 8.16 -7.52 13.52
C GLY A 49 8.33 -6.11 12.93
N ILE A 50 9.23 -5.32 13.52
CA ILE A 50 9.39 -3.89 13.20
C ILE A 50 9.82 -3.63 11.75
N ARG A 51 10.54 -4.57 11.12
CA ARG A 51 11.05 -4.41 9.75
C ARG A 51 9.92 -4.39 8.73
N GLY A 52 8.93 -5.26 8.88
CA GLY A 52 7.72 -5.24 8.07
C GLY A 52 6.90 -3.98 8.29
N LEU A 53 6.79 -3.50 9.53
CA LEU A 53 6.13 -2.22 9.82
C LEU A 53 6.82 -1.06 9.10
N MET A 54 8.14 -0.95 9.17
CA MET A 54 8.90 0.07 8.45
C MET A 54 8.65 0.01 6.94
N PHE A 55 8.60 -1.20 6.37
CA PHE A 55 8.28 -1.38 4.95
C PHE A 55 6.84 -0.97 4.61
N GLY A 56 5.86 -1.35 5.43
CA GLY A 56 4.46 -0.95 5.25
C GLY A 56 4.26 0.57 5.28
N VAL A 57 4.95 1.26 6.20
CA VAL A 57 4.97 2.73 6.29
C VAL A 57 5.71 3.35 5.09
N PHE A 58 6.82 2.77 4.66
CA PHE A 58 7.52 3.22 3.45
C PHE A 58 6.61 3.15 2.21
N VAL A 59 5.91 2.03 2.02
CA VAL A 59 4.98 1.86 0.90
C VAL A 59 3.77 2.81 1.03
N TYR A 60 3.31 3.07 2.25
CA TYR A 60 2.29 4.08 2.48
C TYR A 60 2.75 5.46 1.99
N ILE A 61 3.96 5.89 2.37
CA ILE A 61 4.53 7.16 1.90
C ILE A 61 4.64 7.18 0.38
N LEU A 62 5.12 6.08 -0.23
CA LEU A 62 5.21 5.93 -1.68
C LEU A 62 3.83 6.09 -2.36
N SER A 63 2.77 5.54 -1.77
CA SER A 63 1.41 5.70 -2.29
C SER A 63 0.95 7.15 -2.33
N LEU A 64 1.39 8.00 -1.37
CA LEU A 64 1.10 9.43 -1.38
C LEU A 64 1.75 10.13 -2.58
N TYR A 65 3.00 9.78 -2.90
CA TYR A 65 3.68 10.30 -4.09
C TYR A 65 2.96 9.87 -5.37
N VAL A 66 2.48 8.63 -5.44
CA VAL A 66 1.72 8.14 -6.59
C VAL A 66 0.41 8.92 -6.75
N ILE A 67 -0.32 9.16 -5.66
CA ILE A 67 -1.57 9.93 -5.68
C ILE A 67 -1.34 11.37 -6.19
N VAL A 68 -0.32 12.06 -5.67
CA VAL A 68 -0.08 13.47 -6.00
C VAL A 68 0.54 13.64 -7.38
N TYR A 69 1.53 12.80 -7.75
CA TYR A 69 2.34 13.04 -8.95
C TYR A 69 1.94 12.15 -10.14
N LEU A 70 1.46 10.92 -9.90
CA LEU A 70 1.03 10.03 -10.99
C LEU A 70 -0.45 10.19 -11.31
N LEU A 71 -1.30 10.28 -10.29
CA LEU A 71 -2.74 10.54 -10.48
C LEU A 71 -3.07 12.03 -10.57
N GLU A 72 -2.13 12.92 -10.25
CA GLU A 72 -2.34 14.38 -10.32
C GLU A 72 -3.53 14.86 -9.46
N ILE A 73 -3.82 14.15 -8.37
CA ILE A 73 -4.85 14.58 -7.42
C ILE A 73 -4.31 15.75 -6.60
N ASP A 74 -4.98 16.90 -6.72
CA ASP A 74 -4.66 18.08 -5.93
C ASP A 74 -5.05 17.85 -4.45
N PRO A 75 -4.10 17.92 -3.50
CA PRO A 75 -4.39 17.79 -2.06
C PRO A 75 -5.43 18.79 -1.56
N GLU A 76 -5.59 19.96 -2.18
CA GLU A 76 -6.59 20.96 -1.78
C GLU A 76 -8.02 20.45 -1.98
N THR A 77 -8.26 19.61 -3.01
CA THR A 77 -9.56 18.98 -3.25
C THR A 77 -9.96 17.99 -2.16
N LEU A 78 -8.98 17.49 -1.40
CA LEU A 78 -9.14 16.56 -0.29
C LEU A 78 -9.18 17.27 1.07
N GLY A 79 -9.17 18.62 1.07
CA GLY A 79 -9.10 19.45 2.26
C GLY A 79 -7.70 19.54 2.88
N GLY A 80 -6.68 19.49 2.03
CA GLY A 80 -5.28 19.77 2.34
C GLY A 80 -4.41 18.53 2.52
N ARG A 81 -3.09 18.76 2.57
CA ARG A 81 -2.08 17.69 2.72
C ARG A 81 -2.24 16.85 3.98
N GLN A 82 -2.68 17.48 5.08
CA GLN A 82 -2.92 16.76 6.33
C GLN A 82 -4.04 15.72 6.15
N LYS A 83 -5.15 16.09 5.52
CA LYS A 83 -6.27 15.17 5.28
C LYS A 83 -5.91 14.08 4.27
N LEU A 84 -5.14 14.39 3.23
CA LEU A 84 -4.60 13.39 2.30
C LEU A 84 -3.85 12.26 3.04
N ILE A 85 -3.13 12.60 4.11
CA ILE A 85 -2.41 11.63 4.94
C ILE A 85 -3.38 10.96 5.92
N THR A 86 -4.01 11.72 6.81
CA THR A 86 -4.70 11.16 7.98
C THR A 86 -6.03 10.47 7.65
N ASN A 87 -6.75 10.91 6.61
CA ASN A 87 -8.11 10.43 6.32
C ASN A 87 -8.15 8.92 6.03
N THR A 88 -7.10 8.40 5.39
CA THR A 88 -7.04 7.00 4.94
C THR A 88 -5.94 6.19 5.61
N LEU A 89 -5.13 6.81 6.49
CA LEU A 89 -4.04 6.14 7.20
C LEU A 89 -4.53 4.98 8.09
N PRO A 90 -5.55 5.14 8.97
CA PRO A 90 -5.99 4.06 9.82
C PRO A 90 -6.52 2.87 9.01
N SER A 91 -7.35 3.14 8.01
CA SER A 91 -7.91 2.11 7.13
C SER A 91 -6.84 1.37 6.35
N TYR A 92 -5.83 2.09 5.83
CA TYR A 92 -4.67 1.48 5.17
C TYR A 92 -3.92 0.55 6.12
N LEU A 93 -3.55 1.03 7.31
CA LEU A 93 -2.75 0.24 8.25
C LEU A 93 -3.51 -1.00 8.71
N LEU A 94 -4.81 -0.86 9.00
CA LEU A 94 -5.64 -1.96 9.46
C LEU A 94 -5.79 -3.04 8.36
N LEU A 95 -6.07 -2.63 7.12
CA LEU A 95 -6.14 -3.54 5.99
C LEU A 95 -4.79 -4.20 5.70
N TRP A 96 -3.70 -3.43 5.73
CA TRP A 96 -2.36 -3.92 5.47
C TRP A 96 -1.92 -4.96 6.52
N VAL A 97 -2.10 -4.67 7.81
CA VAL A 97 -1.78 -5.62 8.89
C VAL A 97 -2.65 -6.87 8.79
N LEU A 98 -3.95 -6.72 8.51
CA LEU A 98 -4.86 -7.85 8.34
C LEU A 98 -4.41 -8.75 7.20
N LEU A 99 -4.18 -8.19 6.01
CA LEU A 99 -3.72 -8.94 4.84
C LEU A 99 -2.36 -9.58 5.09
N TRP A 100 -1.43 -8.84 5.70
CA TRP A 100 -0.10 -9.36 6.00
C TRP A 100 -0.18 -10.55 6.95
N THR A 101 -1.01 -10.47 7.99
CA THR A 101 -1.20 -11.56 8.95
C THR A 101 -1.85 -12.77 8.29
N LEU A 102 -2.89 -12.56 7.46
CA LEU A 102 -3.55 -13.64 6.72
C LEU A 102 -2.55 -14.31 5.76
N PHE A 103 -1.82 -13.53 4.98
CA PHE A 103 -0.84 -14.08 4.04
C PHE A 103 0.28 -14.82 4.77
N TYR A 104 0.80 -14.28 5.86
CA TYR A 104 1.82 -14.94 6.65
C TYR A 104 1.31 -16.28 7.23
N ALA A 105 0.07 -16.31 7.73
CA ALA A 105 -0.54 -17.50 8.31
C ALA A 105 -0.82 -18.62 7.29
N PHE A 106 -1.21 -18.26 6.06
CA PHE A 106 -1.65 -19.24 5.05
C PHE A 106 -0.62 -19.54 3.95
N LEU A 107 0.32 -18.62 3.64
CA LEU A 107 1.33 -18.84 2.59
C LEU A 107 2.62 -19.48 3.12
N ILE A 108 2.91 -19.45 4.42
CA ILE A 108 4.15 -20.02 4.97
C ILE A 108 3.85 -21.43 5.53
N PRO A 109 4.34 -22.52 4.89
CA PRO A 109 4.14 -23.86 5.41
C PRO A 109 4.82 -24.03 6.79
N PRO A 110 4.22 -24.80 7.71
CA PRO A 110 4.78 -25.03 9.05
C PRO A 110 6.23 -25.56 9.04
N GLY A 111 6.63 -26.29 7.98
CA GLY A 111 7.97 -26.87 7.85
C GLY A 111 9.13 -25.87 7.73
N ILE A 112 8.87 -24.61 7.37
CA ILE A 112 9.91 -23.55 7.39
C ILE A 112 10.16 -23.08 8.83
N ILE A 113 9.12 -23.06 9.67
CA ILE A 113 9.19 -22.62 11.07
C ILE A 113 10.01 -23.61 11.90
N THR A 114 9.91 -24.92 11.62
CA THR A 114 10.64 -25.97 12.35
C THR A 114 12.15 -25.98 12.06
N ASN A 115 12.59 -25.50 10.89
CA ASN A 115 14.01 -25.40 10.53
C ASN A 115 14.67 -24.08 10.97
N LEU A 116 13.91 -23.20 11.63
CA LEU A 116 14.37 -21.91 12.15
C LEU A 116 14.66 -21.92 13.67
N ASN A 117 14.45 -23.06 14.33
CA ASN A 117 14.94 -23.32 15.68
C ASN A 117 16.17 -24.24 15.58
N PRO A 118 17.41 -23.75 15.80
CA PRO A 118 18.52 -24.61 16.17
C PRO A 118 18.31 -25.26 17.55
#